data_AF-A0A9Q8QD12-F1
#
_entry.id   AF-A0A9Q8QD12-F1
#
_cell.length_a   1.000
_cell.length_b   1.000
_cell.length_c   1.000
_cell.angle_alpha   90.00
_cell.angle_beta   90.00
_cell.angle_gamma   90.00
#
_symmetry.space_group_name_H-M   'P 1'
#
loop_
_entity.id
_entity.type
_entity.pdbx_description
1 polymer ?
#
loop_
_entity_poly.entity_id
_entity_poly.type
_entity_poly.pdbx_seq_one_letter_code
_entity_poly.pdbx_strand_id
1 'polypeptide(L)'
;MAKVDPSAMRDVKPKYDVEYNGTVTLYTKKDASNATPISLTEGPMWDVFAGTIRYSFAAKGKTVVPTGATMTGNTDTRHYLKLTRNIYRWTPVRLGQFEGLHTVDERIEMKGHMEMLKFYYNLIRNFQGPFEGERVAAPSEL
;
A
#
# COMPACT_ATOMS: atom_id res chain seq x y z
N MET A 1 -7.22 -23.16 32.38
CA MET A 1 -7.31 -21.78 31.89
C MET A 1 -7.66 -20.87 33.07
N ALA A 2 -6.78 -19.94 33.44
CA ALA A 2 -7.05 -19.01 34.54
C ALA A 2 -8.13 -18.01 34.10
N LYS A 3 -9.23 -17.90 34.87
CA LYS A 3 -10.26 -16.88 34.65
C LYS A 3 -9.64 -15.53 35.02
N VAL A 4 -9.49 -14.64 34.05
CA VAL A 4 -9.14 -13.25 34.32
C VAL A 4 -10.33 -12.60 35.03
N ASP A 5 -10.09 -12.05 36.21
CA ASP A 5 -11.10 -11.32 36.97
C ASP A 5 -11.45 -10.02 36.23
N PRO A 6 -12.71 -9.84 35.79
CA PRO A 6 -13.16 -8.62 35.11
C PRO A 6 -13.03 -7.35 35.97
N SER A 7 -12.89 -7.50 37.29
CA SER A 7 -12.73 -6.37 38.22
C SER A 7 -11.41 -5.62 37.99
N ALA A 8 -10.37 -6.30 37.47
CA ALA A 8 -9.03 -5.74 37.26
C ALA A 8 -8.95 -4.70 36.13
N MET A 9 -9.98 -4.58 35.27
CA MET A 9 -10.06 -3.58 34.21
C MET A 9 -10.75 -2.27 34.64
N ARG A 10 -11.32 -2.20 35.85
CA ARG A 10 -12.14 -1.05 36.28
C ARG A 10 -11.32 0.21 36.65
N ASP A 11 -10.01 0.06 36.83
CA ASP A 11 -9.15 1.16 37.29
C ASP A 11 -8.33 1.83 36.17
N VAL A 12 -8.58 1.47 34.90
CA VAL A 12 -7.96 2.17 33.76
C VAL A 12 -8.71 3.47 33.50
N LYS A 13 -8.21 4.57 34.06
CA LYS A 13 -8.73 5.92 33.76
C LYS A 13 -8.32 6.32 32.34
N PRO A 14 -9.27 6.61 31.43
CA PRO A 14 -8.95 7.10 30.10
C PRO A 14 -8.24 8.46 30.20
N LYS A 15 -7.31 8.72 29.27
CA LYS A 15 -6.61 10.02 29.17
C LYS A 15 -7.48 11.16 28.63
N TYR A 16 -8.78 10.93 28.48
CA TYR A 16 -9.76 11.87 27.92
C TYR A 16 -11.06 11.77 28.72
N ASP A 17 -11.79 12.87 28.78
CA ASP A 17 -13.09 12.93 29.46
C ASP A 17 -14.09 12.03 28.72
N VAL A 18 -14.78 11.18 29.49
CA VAL A 18 -15.82 10.29 28.99
C VAL A 18 -17.17 10.82 29.47
N GLU A 19 -17.93 11.43 28.56
CA GLU A 19 -19.35 11.69 28.79
C GLU A 19 -20.17 10.42 28.53
N TYR A 20 -20.88 9.96 29.56
CA TYR A 20 -21.81 8.81 29.46
C TYR A 20 -23.19 9.18 28.90
N ASN A 21 -23.42 10.47 28.68
CA ASN A 21 -24.42 11.01 27.77
C ASN A 21 -23.92 10.68 26.36
N GLY A 22 -24.59 9.80 25.62
CA GLY A 22 -24.15 9.28 24.31
C GLY A 22 -24.11 10.30 23.16
N THR A 23 -23.47 11.46 23.36
CA THR A 23 -23.24 12.49 22.36
C THR A 23 -21.91 12.22 21.69
N VAL A 24 -21.95 11.86 20.40
CA VAL A 24 -20.75 11.78 19.55
C VAL A 24 -20.56 13.12 18.87
N THR A 25 -19.60 13.91 19.34
CA THR A 25 -19.24 15.16 18.68
C THR A 25 -18.15 14.91 17.65
N LEU A 26 -18.50 15.04 16.37
CA LEU A 26 -17.58 14.91 15.24
C LEU A 26 -16.94 16.27 14.95
N TYR A 27 -15.61 16.33 15.02
CA TYR A 27 -14.84 17.48 14.53
C TYR A 27 -14.01 17.04 13.33
N THR A 28 -14.04 17.84 12.26
CA THR A 28 -13.10 17.66 11.15
C THR A 28 -11.80 18.36 11.51
N LYS A 29 -10.67 17.68 11.28
CA LYS A 29 -9.37 18.34 11.36
C LYS A 29 -9.27 19.27 10.14
N LYS A 30 -9.06 20.56 10.38
CA LYS A 30 -8.98 21.59 9.32
C LYS A 30 -7.85 21.31 8.31
N ASP A 31 -6.83 20.58 8.74
CA ASP A 31 -5.69 20.19 7.90
C ASP A 31 -6.02 18.92 7.10
N ALA A 32 -6.63 19.10 5.93
CA ALA A 32 -6.73 18.03 4.95
C ALA A 32 -5.32 17.63 4.47
N SER A 33 -5.11 16.33 4.26
CA SER A 33 -3.87 15.87 3.61
C SER A 33 -3.91 16.25 2.13
N ASN A 34 -2.87 16.92 1.65
CA ASN A 34 -2.74 17.24 0.23
C ASN A 34 -2.63 15.95 -0.61
N ALA A 35 -3.09 16.03 -1.86
CA ALA A 35 -2.90 14.94 -2.80
C ALA A 35 -1.40 14.66 -2.96
N THR A 36 -1.03 13.38 -2.96
CA THR A 36 0.36 12.98 -3.22
C THR A 36 0.73 13.32 -4.67
N PRO A 37 1.98 13.71 -4.97
CA PRO A 37 2.44 13.89 -6.35
C PRO A 37 2.20 12.64 -7.22
N ILE A 38 2.00 12.86 -8.51
CA ILE A 38 1.89 11.77 -9.49
C ILE A 38 3.28 11.14 -9.68
N SER A 39 3.32 9.82 -9.58
CA SER A 39 4.52 9.00 -9.78
C SER A 39 4.94 8.99 -11.25
N LEU A 40 6.24 8.89 -11.53
CA LEU A 40 6.74 8.80 -12.90
C LEU A 40 6.23 7.51 -13.57
N THR A 41 5.64 7.65 -14.76
CA THR A 41 5.16 6.53 -15.59
C THR A 41 6.03 6.33 -16.82
N GLU A 42 7.29 6.71 -16.71
CA GLU A 42 8.33 6.59 -17.72
C GLU A 42 9.71 6.54 -17.04
N GLY A 43 10.72 6.09 -17.80
CA GLY A 43 12.09 5.97 -17.33
C GLY A 43 12.40 4.61 -16.71
N PRO A 44 13.68 4.36 -16.36
CA PRO A 44 14.18 3.01 -16.15
C PRO A 44 13.53 2.30 -14.95
N MET A 45 13.16 3.05 -13.89
CA MET A 45 12.47 2.48 -12.72
C MET A 45 11.05 2.06 -13.06
N TRP A 46 10.34 2.88 -13.84
CA TRP A 46 9.02 2.53 -14.35
C TRP A 46 9.09 1.36 -15.32
N ASP A 47 10.07 1.33 -16.21
CA ASP A 47 10.19 0.30 -17.25
C ASP A 47 10.40 -1.08 -16.62
N VAL A 48 11.24 -1.18 -15.59
CA VAL A 48 11.42 -2.42 -14.82
C VAL A 48 10.12 -2.80 -14.09
N PHE A 49 9.47 -1.86 -13.41
CA PHE A 49 8.22 -2.11 -12.69
C PHE A 49 7.09 -2.57 -13.63
N ALA A 50 6.79 -1.76 -14.65
CA ALA A 50 5.77 -2.01 -15.66
C ALA A 50 6.07 -3.27 -16.48
N GLY A 51 7.33 -3.52 -16.83
CA GLY A 51 7.78 -4.77 -17.47
C GLY A 51 7.50 -6.00 -16.60
N THR A 52 7.78 -5.91 -15.30
CA THR A 52 7.50 -6.98 -14.33
C THR A 52 6.00 -7.26 -14.21
N ILE A 53 5.15 -6.22 -14.22
CA ILE A 53 3.68 -6.37 -14.26
C ILE A 53 3.27 -7.13 -15.53
N ARG A 54 3.73 -6.68 -16.70
CA ARG A 54 3.39 -7.30 -17.98
C ARG A 54 3.77 -8.77 -18.02
N TYR A 55 4.97 -9.10 -17.56
CA TYR A 55 5.45 -10.48 -17.49
C TYR A 55 4.66 -11.34 -16.51
N SER A 56 4.41 -10.82 -15.30
CA SER A 56 3.78 -11.61 -14.24
C SER A 56 2.34 -11.97 -14.55
N PHE A 57 1.62 -11.05 -15.21
CA PHE A 57 0.20 -11.16 -15.53
C PHE A 57 -0.09 -11.47 -17.00
N ALA A 58 0.92 -11.83 -17.80
CA ALA A 58 0.77 -12.17 -19.21
C ALA A 58 -0.26 -13.30 -19.40
N ALA A 59 -1.08 -13.16 -20.45
CA ALA A 59 -2.05 -14.16 -20.86
C ALA A 59 -2.05 -14.28 -22.39
N LYS A 60 -2.21 -15.50 -22.90
CA LYS A 60 -2.18 -15.78 -24.35
C LYS A 60 -3.23 -14.93 -25.06
N GLY A 61 -2.78 -14.18 -26.09
CA GLY A 61 -3.65 -13.32 -26.89
C GLY A 61 -4.15 -12.07 -26.18
N LYS A 62 -3.58 -11.68 -25.02
CA LYS A 62 -3.97 -10.48 -24.29
C LYS A 62 -2.77 -9.56 -24.06
N THR A 63 -3.02 -8.26 -24.14
CA THR A 63 -2.05 -7.22 -23.77
C THR A 63 -2.29 -6.79 -22.34
N VAL A 64 -1.23 -6.76 -21.53
CA VAL A 64 -1.27 -6.20 -20.17
C VAL A 64 -0.85 -4.73 -20.23
N VAL A 65 -1.72 -3.84 -19.77
CA VAL A 65 -1.47 -2.39 -19.76
C VAL A 65 -1.41 -1.91 -18.30
N PRO A 66 -0.22 -1.62 -17.76
CA PRO A 66 -0.09 -0.96 -16.47
C PRO A 66 -0.70 0.45 -16.53
N THR A 67 -1.57 0.76 -15.58
CA THR A 67 -2.28 2.05 -15.50
C THR A 67 -2.29 2.54 -14.05
N GLY A 68 -2.28 3.86 -13.88
CA GLY A 68 -2.39 4.49 -12.57
C GLY A 68 -3.84 4.49 -12.06
N ALA A 69 -3.98 4.55 -10.74
CA ALA A 69 -5.25 4.77 -10.06
C ALA A 69 -5.04 5.67 -8.84
N THR A 70 -6.11 6.38 -8.44
CA THR A 70 -6.11 7.17 -7.20
C THR A 70 -6.60 6.30 -6.05
N MET A 71 -5.80 6.22 -4.98
CA MET A 71 -6.18 5.56 -3.74
C MET A 71 -6.50 6.63 -2.68
N THR A 72 -7.57 6.43 -1.92
CA THR A 72 -8.02 7.34 -0.86
C THR A 72 -7.31 7.12 0.48
N GLY A 73 -6.75 5.93 0.70
CA GLY A 73 -6.02 5.58 1.92
C GLY A 73 -4.71 6.36 2.05
N ASN A 74 -4.46 6.91 3.25
CA ASN A 74 -3.14 7.42 3.59
C ASN A 74 -2.28 6.27 4.11
N THR A 75 -1.18 5.98 3.44
CA THR A 75 -0.22 4.93 3.82
C THR A 75 1.06 5.56 4.34
N ASP A 76 1.99 4.76 4.85
CA ASP A 76 3.33 5.23 5.24
C ASP A 76 4.10 5.91 4.09
N THR A 77 3.60 5.79 2.84
CA THR A 77 4.08 6.53 1.66
C THR A 77 4.25 8.03 1.91
N ARG A 78 3.45 8.66 2.78
CA ARG A 78 3.62 10.09 3.12
C ARG A 78 5.04 10.43 3.64
N HIS A 79 5.72 9.47 4.27
CA HIS A 79 7.06 9.63 4.81
C HIS A 79 8.15 9.47 3.74
N TYR A 80 7.84 8.84 2.61
CA TYR A 80 8.80 8.57 1.53
C TYR A 80 8.71 9.58 0.38
N LEU A 81 7.74 10.50 0.40
CA LEU A 81 7.51 11.47 -0.69
C LEU A 81 8.74 12.35 -1.00
N LYS A 82 9.57 12.65 0.00
CA LYS A 82 10.82 13.43 -0.18
C LYS A 82 12.02 12.57 -0.58
N LEU A 83 11.92 11.24 -0.53
CA LEU A 83 13.04 10.33 -0.79
C LEU A 83 13.23 10.09 -2.29
N THR A 84 12.13 9.94 -3.05
CA THR A 84 12.17 9.65 -4.49
C THR A 84 10.86 10.01 -5.18
N ARG A 85 10.93 10.20 -6.50
CA ARG A 85 9.76 10.37 -7.39
C ARG A 85 9.20 9.03 -7.89
N ASN A 86 9.96 7.94 -7.75
CA ASN A 86 9.60 6.59 -8.20
C ASN A 86 8.80 5.85 -7.12
N ILE A 87 7.63 6.38 -6.76
CA ILE A 87 6.79 5.81 -5.69
C ILE A 87 5.60 5.08 -6.32
N TYR A 88 5.55 3.75 -6.23
CA TYR A 88 4.46 2.96 -6.77
C TYR A 88 3.69 2.26 -5.64
N ARG A 89 2.41 2.60 -5.49
CA ARG A 89 1.51 1.98 -4.50
C ARG A 89 0.68 0.93 -5.22
N TRP A 90 1.00 -0.33 -5.00
CA TRP A 90 0.36 -1.41 -5.75
C TRP A 90 0.41 -2.73 -5.00
N THR A 91 -0.70 -3.46 -5.06
CA THR A 91 -0.82 -4.84 -4.58
C THR A 91 -1.06 -5.74 -5.80
N PRO A 92 -0.18 -6.72 -6.09
CA PRO A 92 -0.23 -7.56 -7.29
C PRO A 92 -1.32 -8.66 -7.18
N VAL A 93 -2.57 -8.26 -6.98
CA VAL A 93 -3.72 -9.16 -6.84
C VAL A 93 -4.81 -8.73 -7.81
N ARG A 94 -5.51 -9.70 -8.41
CA ARG A 94 -6.61 -9.40 -9.34
C ARG A 94 -7.86 -9.03 -8.56
N LEU A 95 -8.71 -8.22 -9.21
CA LEU A 95 -10.03 -7.91 -8.68
C LEU A 95 -10.83 -9.22 -8.46
N GLY A 96 -11.50 -9.33 -7.31
CA GLY A 96 -12.27 -10.51 -6.92
C GLY A 96 -11.45 -11.64 -6.29
N GLN A 97 -10.12 -11.55 -6.26
CA GLN A 97 -9.29 -12.56 -5.59
C GLN A 97 -8.93 -12.19 -4.15
N PHE A 98 -9.37 -11.04 -3.67
CA PHE A 98 -9.14 -10.54 -2.33
C PHE A 98 -10.41 -9.85 -1.82
N GLU A 99 -10.78 -10.14 -0.57
CA GLU A 99 -12.02 -9.67 0.05
C GLU A 99 -11.83 -9.36 1.53
N GLY A 100 -12.69 -8.48 2.05
CA GLY A 100 -12.74 -8.21 3.49
C GLY A 100 -11.58 -7.39 4.05
N LEU A 101 -10.96 -6.50 3.24
CA LEU A 101 -9.90 -5.59 3.72
C LEU A 101 -10.33 -4.87 5.01
N HIS A 102 -9.49 -4.96 6.04
CA HIS A 102 -9.76 -4.37 7.37
C HIS A 102 -10.96 -4.99 8.12
N THR A 103 -11.37 -6.21 7.78
CA THR A 103 -12.39 -6.96 8.51
C THR A 103 -11.77 -8.18 9.19
N VAL A 104 -12.54 -8.82 10.07
CA VAL A 104 -12.12 -10.08 10.73
C VAL A 104 -12.01 -11.27 9.78
N ASP A 105 -12.59 -11.16 8.58
CA ASP A 105 -12.64 -12.21 7.57
C ASP A 105 -11.87 -11.78 6.29
N GLU A 106 -10.79 -11.03 6.49
CA GLU A 106 -9.86 -10.66 5.43
C GLU A 106 -9.22 -11.91 4.82
N ARG A 107 -9.38 -12.09 3.51
CA ARG A 107 -8.96 -13.31 2.82
C ARG A 107 -8.51 -13.04 1.38
N ILE A 108 -7.72 -13.97 0.87
CA ILE A 108 -7.23 -13.99 -0.51
C ILE A 108 -7.35 -15.39 -1.09
N GLU A 109 -7.70 -15.50 -2.37
CA GLU A 109 -7.59 -16.76 -3.08
C GLU A 109 -6.13 -17.21 -3.14
N MET A 110 -5.88 -18.50 -2.87
CA MET A 110 -4.50 -19.03 -2.91
C MET A 110 -3.84 -18.82 -4.29
N LYS A 111 -4.60 -18.88 -5.38
CA LYS A 111 -4.10 -18.55 -6.72
C LYS A 111 -3.58 -17.10 -6.80
N GLY A 112 -4.37 -16.14 -6.29
CA GLY A 112 -3.96 -14.73 -6.24
C GLY A 112 -2.74 -14.51 -5.36
N HIS A 113 -2.66 -15.22 -4.23
CA HIS A 113 -1.49 -15.20 -3.35
C HIS A 113 -0.22 -15.70 -4.07
N MET A 114 -0.31 -16.78 -4.83
CA MET A 114 0.83 -17.30 -5.60
C MET A 114 1.24 -16.37 -6.76
N GLU A 115 0.29 -15.73 -7.44
CA GLU A 115 0.59 -14.69 -8.46
C GLU A 115 1.32 -13.50 -7.83
N MET A 116 0.91 -13.08 -6.63
CA MET A 116 1.58 -12.03 -5.86
C MET A 116 3.03 -12.40 -5.51
N LEU A 117 3.27 -13.61 -5.00
CA LEU A 117 4.62 -14.09 -4.70
C LEU A 117 5.50 -14.13 -5.94
N LYS A 118 4.98 -14.64 -7.07
CA LYS A 118 5.67 -14.63 -8.36
C LYS A 118 6.06 -13.22 -8.79
N PHE A 119 5.16 -12.25 -8.64
CA PHE A 119 5.47 -10.85 -8.98
C PHE A 119 6.62 -10.32 -8.13
N TYR A 120 6.56 -10.41 -6.80
CA TYR A 120 7.61 -9.87 -5.92
C TYR A 120 8.96 -10.55 -6.15
N TYR A 121 8.98 -11.87 -6.36
CA TYR A 121 10.19 -12.60 -6.73
C TYR A 121 10.83 -12.03 -8.00
N ASN A 122 10.03 -11.87 -9.07
CA ASN A 122 10.54 -11.33 -10.33
C ASN A 122 10.96 -9.86 -10.22
N LEU A 123 10.22 -9.05 -9.44
CA LEU A 123 10.55 -7.65 -9.21
C LEU A 123 11.95 -7.51 -8.59
N ILE A 124 12.21 -8.26 -7.52
CA ILE A 124 13.51 -8.26 -6.84
C ILE A 124 14.61 -8.72 -7.80
N ARG A 125 14.38 -9.81 -8.55
CA ARG A 125 15.35 -10.33 -9.53
C ARG A 125 15.67 -9.32 -10.63
N ASN A 126 14.67 -8.60 -11.13
CA ASN A 126 14.84 -7.61 -12.19
C ASN A 126 15.62 -6.37 -11.71
N PHE A 127 15.44 -5.95 -10.45
CA PHE A 127 16.22 -4.87 -9.85
C PHE A 127 17.63 -5.28 -9.38
N GLN A 128 17.87 -6.58 -9.18
CA GLN A 128 19.21 -7.12 -8.88
C GLN A 128 20.08 -7.31 -10.13
N GLY A 129 19.48 -7.41 -11.32
CA GLY A 129 20.22 -7.51 -12.58
C GLY A 129 21.02 -6.24 -12.88
N PRO A 130 21.96 -6.29 -13.85
CA PRO A 130 22.67 -5.11 -14.30
C PRO A 130 21.66 -4.03 -14.75
N PHE A 131 21.64 -2.92 -14.03
CA PHE A 131 20.74 -1.80 -14.30
C PHE A 131 21.43 -0.83 -15.27
N GLU A 132 21.05 -0.87 -16.54
CA GLU A 132 21.50 0.09 -17.55
C GLU A 132 20.64 1.35 -17.54
N GLY A 133 20.64 2.06 -16.41
CA GLY A 133 19.90 3.32 -16.24
C GLY A 133 20.66 4.27 -15.33
N GLU A 134 20.62 5.56 -15.65
CA GLU A 134 21.25 6.59 -14.84
C GLU A 134 20.65 6.59 -13.43
N ARG A 135 21.51 6.54 -12.41
CA ARG A 135 21.07 6.64 -11.01
C ARG A 135 20.62 8.09 -10.79
N VAL A 136 19.31 8.32 -10.86
CA VAL A 136 18.75 9.61 -10.44
C VAL A 136 19.09 9.79 -8.97
N ALA A 137 20.00 10.73 -8.68
CA ALA A 137 20.37 11.08 -7.32
C ALA A 137 19.12 11.46 -6.52
N ALA A 138 19.11 11.14 -5.22
CA ALA A 138 18.12 11.68 -4.32
C ALA A 138 18.08 13.21 -4.49
N PRO A 139 16.91 13.88 -4.48
CA PRO A 139 16.84 15.32 -4.68
C PRO A 139 17.79 16.01 -3.70
N SER A 140 18.86 16.60 -4.24
CA SER A 140 19.69 17.50 -3.48
C SER A 140 18.86 18.77 -3.29
N GLU A 141 18.51 19.05 -2.05
CA GLU A 141 17.84 20.26 -1.56
C GLU A 141 16.30 20.25 -1.57
N LEU A 142 15.75 19.97 -0.37
CA LEU A 142 14.52 20.54 0.19
C LEU A 142 14.74 20.84 1.67
#